data_AF-D8DVX4-F1
#
_entry.id   AF-D8DVX4-F1
#
_cell.length_a   1.000
_cell.length_b   1.000
_cell.length_c   1.000
_cell.angle_alpha   90.00
_cell.angle_beta   90.00
_cell.angle_gamma   90.00
#
_symmetry.space_group_name_H-M   'P 1'
#
loop_
_entity.id
_entity.type
_entity.pdbx_description
1 polymer ?
#
loop_
_entity_poly.entity_id
_entity_poly.type
_entity_poly.pdbx_seq_one_letter_code
_entity_poly.pdbx_strand_id
1 'polypeptide(L)'
;MEKIKKIVLTGGPCAGKTTALVKVIEHFSNLGWKVFTIPEVPTIFTQSGMDYLTTNKEFFYEGEKATMEMQLSLEDKFMKMAEAYGDKSIIICDRGALDISAYMDPSLWAQLMDDLGTTTAQLRDERYDAVLHLVSAADGAEQYYTTANNSSRVEKNDEAGLAIARMLDKKVITAWSSHPHHRVINNHDDFDTKLRRVIKEISGVLGLPQPIEEERKYIVELTGEMPESIDSEIVQTYLVTEPGSEVRMRKRSWQGGKVVNVLTTKKKISATSQIETERQIGNNLYESLLQQADPYRQTIHKMRSSFVWKGQYFELDRFVAPVNNLMILETKGVAAQECVNFPPFIKVVKDITGDTQYYNYNIALK
;
A
#
# COMPACT_ATOMS: atom_id res chain seq x y z
N MET A 1 10.33 -12.56 -22.56
CA MET A 1 10.63 -12.05 -21.20
C MET A 1 9.60 -11.00 -20.90
N GLU A 2 8.85 -11.17 -19.83
CA GLU A 2 7.95 -10.12 -19.38
C GLU A 2 8.81 -8.95 -18.89
N LYS A 3 8.65 -7.79 -19.51
CA LYS A 3 9.41 -6.59 -19.14
C LYS A 3 9.00 -6.20 -17.72
N ILE A 4 9.98 -6.15 -16.80
CA ILE A 4 9.80 -5.66 -15.43
C ILE A 4 9.10 -4.31 -15.48
N LYS A 5 8.03 -4.17 -14.69
CA LYS A 5 7.19 -2.98 -14.68
C LYS A 5 7.56 -2.04 -13.56
N LYS A 6 7.73 -0.76 -13.90
CA LYS A 6 7.91 0.34 -12.94
C LYS A 6 6.66 1.21 -12.91
N ILE A 7 5.99 1.24 -11.76
CA ILE A 7 4.70 1.90 -11.58
C ILE A 7 4.81 2.96 -10.48
N VAL A 8 4.23 4.13 -10.73
CA VAL A 8 4.18 5.22 -9.75
C VAL A 8 2.84 5.23 -9.04
N LEU A 9 2.85 5.31 -7.70
CA LEU A 9 1.72 5.74 -6.90
C LEU A 9 1.92 7.22 -6.55
N THR A 10 1.11 8.08 -7.15
CA THR A 10 1.18 9.54 -6.98
C THR A 10 -0.14 10.09 -6.41
N GLY A 11 -0.17 11.37 -6.07
CA GLY A 11 -1.31 12.02 -5.43
C GLY A 11 -0.90 13.14 -4.48
N GLY A 12 -1.85 14.01 -4.16
CA GLY A 12 -1.70 15.07 -3.18
C GLY A 12 -1.59 14.57 -1.72
N PRO A 13 -1.54 15.51 -0.77
CA PRO A 13 -1.61 15.20 0.66
C PRO A 13 -2.82 14.33 1.00
N CYS A 14 -2.68 13.39 1.93
CA CYS A 14 -3.76 12.52 2.41
C CYS A 14 -4.52 11.72 1.32
N ALA A 15 -3.85 11.38 0.21
CA ALA A 15 -4.43 10.57 -0.87
C ALA A 15 -4.60 9.07 -0.57
N GLY A 16 -3.93 8.57 0.48
CA GLY A 16 -3.93 7.14 0.85
C GLY A 16 -2.78 6.31 0.26
N LYS A 17 -1.76 6.94 -0.33
CA LYS A 17 -0.61 6.27 -0.98
C LYS A 17 0.08 5.23 -0.09
N THR A 18 0.43 5.60 1.14
CA THR A 18 1.14 4.71 2.08
C THR A 18 0.34 3.44 2.38
N THR A 19 -0.98 3.57 2.53
CA THR A 19 -1.87 2.41 2.75
C THR A 19 -2.03 1.59 1.48
N ALA A 20 -2.16 2.23 0.31
CA ALA A 20 -2.15 1.54 -0.98
C ALA A 20 -0.86 0.73 -1.20
N LEU A 21 0.30 1.30 -0.88
CA LEU A 21 1.59 0.63 -1.00
C LEU A 21 1.66 -0.65 -0.15
N VAL A 22 1.15 -0.63 1.08
CA VAL A 22 1.04 -1.84 1.93
C VAL A 22 0.21 -2.92 1.24
N LYS A 23 -1.00 -2.56 0.75
CA LYS A 23 -1.88 -3.53 0.08
C LYS A 23 -1.26 -4.10 -1.18
N VAL A 24 -0.56 -3.28 -1.97
CA VAL A 24 0.17 -3.69 -3.17
C VAL A 24 1.26 -4.71 -2.81
N ILE A 25 2.09 -4.41 -1.80
CA ILE A 25 3.14 -5.33 -1.36
C ILE A 25 2.54 -6.67 -0.93
N GLU A 26 1.50 -6.66 -0.10
CA GLU A 26 0.90 -7.89 0.41
C GLU A 26 0.27 -8.70 -0.71
N HIS A 27 -0.54 -8.08 -1.56
CA HIS A 27 -1.24 -8.75 -2.65
C HIS A 27 -0.29 -9.39 -3.67
N PHE A 28 0.70 -8.64 -4.18
CA PHE A 28 1.58 -9.19 -5.22
C PHE A 28 2.62 -10.15 -4.64
N SER A 29 3.12 -9.93 -3.41
CA SER A 29 4.01 -10.91 -2.76
C SER A 29 3.31 -12.26 -2.56
N ASN A 30 2.02 -12.22 -2.25
CA ASN A 30 1.16 -13.39 -2.13
C ASN A 30 0.90 -14.14 -3.44
N LEU A 31 0.99 -13.45 -4.57
CA LEU A 31 0.99 -14.05 -5.91
C LEU A 31 2.39 -14.50 -6.34
N GLY A 32 3.39 -14.34 -5.46
CA GLY A 32 4.77 -14.78 -5.66
C GLY A 32 5.64 -13.78 -6.40
N TRP A 33 5.20 -12.52 -6.49
CA TRP A 33 5.99 -11.46 -7.08
C TRP A 33 6.97 -10.87 -6.08
N LYS A 34 8.18 -10.58 -6.55
CA LYS A 34 9.10 -9.73 -5.83
C LYS A 34 8.71 -8.27 -6.03
N VAL A 35 8.10 -7.69 -5.00
CA VAL A 35 7.77 -6.27 -4.96
C VAL A 35 8.94 -5.48 -4.39
N PHE A 36 9.56 -4.65 -5.22
CA PHE A 36 10.50 -3.60 -4.81
C PHE A 36 9.74 -2.30 -4.63
N THR A 37 10.10 -1.53 -3.60
CA THR A 37 9.47 -0.24 -3.32
C THR A 37 10.51 0.85 -3.21
N ILE A 38 10.30 1.93 -3.95
CA ILE A 38 11.11 3.14 -3.83
C ILE A 38 10.36 4.09 -2.90
N PRO A 39 10.96 4.47 -1.76
CA PRO A 39 10.32 5.34 -0.78
C PRO A 39 10.16 6.77 -1.31
N GLU A 40 9.31 7.55 -0.65
CA GLU A 40 9.18 9.00 -0.92
C GLU A 40 10.50 9.70 -0.59
N VAL A 41 11.29 10.03 -1.62
CA VAL A 41 12.61 10.65 -1.47
C VAL A 41 12.58 11.97 -0.69
N PRO A 42 11.61 12.89 -0.92
CA PRO A 42 11.51 14.11 -0.10
C PRO A 42 11.45 13.84 1.40
N THR A 43 10.76 12.76 1.83
CA THR A 43 10.67 12.39 3.25
C THR A 43 12.03 11.98 3.83
N ILE A 44 12.90 11.34 3.03
CA ILE A 44 14.27 11.01 3.46
C ILE A 44 15.07 12.29 3.71
N PHE A 45 14.99 13.26 2.80
CA PHE A 45 15.70 14.53 2.93
C PHE A 45 15.17 15.35 4.12
N THR A 46 13.85 15.44 4.30
CA THR A 46 13.26 16.15 5.45
C THR A 46 13.66 15.53 6.78
N GLN A 47 13.66 14.20 6.89
CA GLN A 47 14.17 13.50 8.08
C GLN A 47 15.67 13.73 8.31
N SER A 48 16.41 14.08 7.26
CA SER A 48 17.84 14.41 7.30
C SER A 48 18.13 15.90 7.49
N GLY A 49 17.09 16.72 7.70
CA GLY A 49 17.23 18.15 7.99
C GLY A 49 16.94 19.11 6.82
N MET A 50 16.50 18.61 5.66
CA MET A 50 16.07 19.48 4.56
C MET A 50 14.72 20.15 4.88
N ASP A 51 14.65 21.47 4.66
CA ASP A 51 13.43 22.25 4.79
C ASP A 51 12.95 22.75 3.43
N TYR A 52 11.94 22.07 2.86
CA TYR A 52 11.32 22.46 1.59
C TYR A 52 10.45 23.72 1.69
N LEU A 53 10.24 24.26 2.90
CA LEU A 53 9.52 25.52 3.14
C LEU A 53 10.46 26.72 3.27
N THR A 54 11.75 26.50 3.07
CA THR A 54 12.77 27.56 3.15
C THR A 54 12.50 28.70 2.16
N THR A 55 12.71 29.93 2.60
CA THR A 55 12.66 31.11 1.72
C THR A 55 13.97 31.33 0.95
N ASN A 56 15.01 30.55 1.27
CA ASN A 56 16.29 30.60 0.55
C ASN A 56 16.18 29.83 -0.78
N LYS A 57 16.06 30.57 -1.89
CA LYS A 57 15.86 30.01 -3.23
C LYS A 57 16.99 29.10 -3.70
N GLU A 58 18.23 29.41 -3.35
CA GLU A 58 19.40 28.61 -3.73
C GLU A 58 19.40 27.28 -2.97
N PHE A 59 19.16 27.34 -1.66
CA PHE A 59 19.04 26.12 -0.84
C PHE A 59 17.85 25.25 -1.25
N PHE A 60 16.70 25.86 -1.57
CA PHE A 60 15.54 25.14 -2.09
C PHE A 60 15.87 24.42 -3.41
N TYR A 61 16.51 25.12 -4.36
CA TYR A 61 16.88 24.55 -5.65
C TYR A 61 17.85 23.37 -5.50
N GLU A 62 18.90 23.51 -4.70
CA GLU A 62 19.84 22.41 -4.43
C GLU A 62 19.15 21.21 -3.77
N GLY A 63 18.18 21.46 -2.88
CA GLY A 63 17.38 20.40 -2.27
C GLY A 63 16.51 19.64 -3.28
N GLU A 64 15.79 20.34 -4.15
CA GLU A 64 14.98 19.71 -5.20
C GLU A 64 15.83 18.97 -6.23
N LYS A 65 16.99 19.53 -6.60
CA LYS A 65 17.96 18.88 -7.50
C LYS A 65 18.48 17.57 -6.91
N ALA A 66 18.95 17.60 -5.67
CA ALA A 66 19.41 16.40 -4.97
C ALA A 66 18.30 15.36 -4.80
N THR A 67 17.06 15.80 -4.57
CA THR A 67 15.88 14.94 -4.51
C THR A 67 15.64 14.23 -5.83
N MET A 68 15.70 14.96 -6.95
CA MET A 68 15.54 14.40 -8.29
C MET A 68 16.67 13.40 -8.62
N GLU A 69 17.93 13.77 -8.42
CA GLU A 69 19.07 12.89 -8.68
C GLU A 69 18.99 11.59 -7.86
N MET A 70 18.61 11.68 -6.59
CA MET A 70 18.41 10.52 -5.73
C MET A 70 17.23 9.66 -6.19
N GLN A 71 16.10 10.25 -6.57
CA GLN A 71 14.94 9.53 -7.14
C GLN A 71 15.36 8.72 -8.37
N LEU A 72 16.03 9.35 -9.33
CA LEU A 72 16.48 8.69 -10.56
C LEU A 72 17.50 7.57 -10.26
N SER A 73 18.45 7.83 -9.38
CA SER A 73 19.49 6.87 -8.99
C SER A 73 18.91 5.65 -8.28
N LEU A 74 17.96 5.84 -7.36
CA LEU A 74 17.26 4.74 -6.70
C LEU A 74 16.48 3.92 -7.73
N GLU A 75 15.71 4.56 -8.60
CA GLU A 75 14.98 3.88 -9.68
C GLU A 75 15.88 2.99 -10.53
N ASP A 76 17.02 3.52 -10.99
CA ASP A 76 17.94 2.77 -11.86
C ASP A 76 18.62 1.60 -11.13
N LYS A 77 18.97 1.80 -9.85
CA LYS A 77 19.57 0.72 -9.04
C LYS A 77 18.57 -0.38 -8.74
N PHE A 78 17.33 -0.05 -8.39
CA PHE A 78 16.29 -1.04 -8.16
C PHE A 78 15.86 -1.74 -9.46
N MET A 79 15.91 -1.07 -10.61
CA MET A 79 15.73 -1.72 -11.92
C MET A 79 16.77 -2.82 -12.15
N LYS A 80 18.07 -2.51 -11.93
CA LYS A 80 19.15 -3.51 -12.04
C LYS A 80 18.97 -4.68 -11.06
N MET A 81 18.51 -4.40 -9.84
CA MET A 81 18.21 -5.45 -8.86
C MET A 81 17.04 -6.34 -9.29
N ALA A 82 16.00 -5.74 -9.88
CA ALA A 82 14.85 -6.47 -10.40
C ALA A 82 15.23 -7.34 -11.60
N GLU A 83 16.04 -6.82 -12.52
CA GLU A 83 16.59 -7.56 -13.67
C GLU A 83 17.42 -8.77 -13.21
N ALA A 84 18.26 -8.60 -12.19
CA ALA A 84 19.03 -9.70 -11.60
C ALA A 84 18.17 -10.73 -10.85
N TYR A 85 17.01 -10.32 -10.33
CA TYR A 85 16.06 -11.23 -9.67
C TYR A 85 15.24 -12.04 -10.69
N GLY A 86 14.85 -11.43 -11.80
CA GLY A 86 14.10 -12.05 -12.90
C GLY A 86 12.68 -11.53 -13.09
N ASP A 87 12.00 -12.09 -14.11
CA ASP A 87 10.75 -11.58 -14.69
C ASP A 87 9.58 -11.45 -13.70
N LYS A 88 9.54 -12.23 -12.62
CA LYS A 88 8.47 -12.16 -11.60
C LYS A 88 8.73 -11.09 -10.53
N SER A 89 9.07 -9.88 -10.97
CA SER A 89 9.34 -8.73 -10.10
C SER A 89 8.70 -7.44 -10.61
N ILE A 90 8.38 -6.54 -9.68
CA ILE A 90 7.78 -5.22 -9.95
C ILE A 90 8.40 -4.15 -9.08
N ILE A 91 8.43 -2.92 -9.59
CA ILE A 91 8.93 -1.75 -8.87
C ILE A 91 7.77 -0.77 -8.68
N ILE A 92 7.50 -0.42 -7.43
CA ILE A 92 6.47 0.55 -7.05
C ILE A 92 7.14 1.77 -6.44
N CYS A 93 6.91 2.95 -7.03
CA CYS A 93 7.46 4.21 -6.55
C CYS A 93 6.41 4.97 -5.74
N ASP A 94 6.70 5.31 -4.48
CA ASP A 94 5.90 6.29 -3.73
C ASP A 94 6.31 7.69 -4.18
N ARG A 95 5.57 8.22 -5.17
CA ARG A 95 5.92 9.36 -6.06
C ARG A 95 6.96 9.04 -7.12
N GLY A 96 6.88 9.77 -8.24
CA GLY A 96 7.83 9.70 -9.35
C GLY A 96 8.48 11.05 -9.64
N ALA A 97 9.34 11.10 -10.66
CA ALA A 97 10.13 12.27 -11.00
C ALA A 97 9.29 13.53 -11.28
N LEU A 98 8.12 13.39 -11.92
CA LEU A 98 7.28 14.54 -12.24
C LEU A 98 6.48 15.05 -11.04
N ASP A 99 6.38 14.31 -9.93
CA ASP A 99 5.79 14.85 -8.69
C ASP A 99 6.55 16.09 -8.20
N ILE A 100 7.88 16.12 -8.39
CA ILE A 100 8.76 17.24 -8.01
C ILE A 100 8.35 18.52 -8.73
N SER A 101 7.96 18.42 -10.01
CA SER A 101 7.54 19.58 -10.80
C SER A 101 6.32 20.31 -10.24
N ALA A 102 5.46 19.63 -9.46
CA ALA A 102 4.28 20.25 -8.84
C ALA A 102 4.64 21.27 -7.75
N TYR A 103 5.87 21.22 -7.22
CA TYR A 103 6.37 22.07 -6.14
C TYR A 103 7.35 23.14 -6.63
N MET A 104 7.69 23.15 -7.93
CA MET A 104 8.62 24.12 -8.53
C MET A 104 7.89 25.06 -9.48
N ASP A 105 8.37 26.31 -9.57
CA ASP A 105 7.95 27.21 -10.64
C ASP A 105 8.54 26.75 -11.99
N PRO A 106 7.87 27.03 -13.14
CA PRO A 106 8.28 26.53 -14.45
C PRO A 106 9.73 26.88 -14.85
N SER A 107 10.25 28.05 -14.44
CA SER A 107 11.62 28.45 -14.74
C SER A 107 12.66 27.61 -14.00
N LEU A 108 12.42 27.29 -12.73
CA LEU A 108 13.31 26.44 -11.94
C LEU A 108 13.26 25.00 -12.44
N TRP A 109 12.08 24.52 -12.83
CA TRP A 109 11.94 23.21 -13.46
C TRP A 109 12.70 23.11 -14.77
N ALA A 110 12.62 24.13 -15.63
CA ALA A 110 13.37 24.16 -16.89
C ALA A 110 14.89 24.16 -16.66
N GLN A 111 15.36 24.92 -15.68
CA GLN A 111 16.77 24.90 -15.27
C GLN A 111 17.20 23.51 -14.76
N LEU A 112 16.38 22.87 -13.94
CA LEU A 112 16.66 21.52 -13.43
C LEU A 112 16.76 20.48 -14.56
N MET A 113 15.89 20.57 -15.58
CA MET A 113 15.95 19.69 -16.75
C MET A 113 17.25 19.87 -17.54
N ASP A 114 17.70 21.12 -17.73
CA ASP A 114 18.95 21.46 -18.41
C ASP A 114 20.17 20.92 -17.63
N ASP A 115 20.21 21.18 -16.32
CA ASP A 115 21.26 20.69 -15.42
C ASP A 115 21.41 19.16 -15.45
N LEU A 116 20.29 18.43 -15.60
CA LEU A 116 20.24 16.97 -15.64
C LEU A 116 20.39 16.41 -17.06
N GLY A 117 20.44 17.26 -18.09
CA GLY A 117 20.52 16.83 -19.49
C GLY A 117 19.34 15.96 -19.93
N THR A 118 18.14 16.21 -19.39
CA THR A 118 16.93 15.46 -19.70
C THR A 118 15.76 16.37 -20.05
N THR A 119 14.62 15.80 -20.39
CA THR A 119 13.39 16.54 -20.68
C THR A 119 12.23 15.96 -19.90
N THR A 120 11.21 16.78 -19.66
CA THR A 120 9.97 16.32 -19.02
C THR A 120 9.31 15.19 -19.81
N ALA A 121 9.40 15.21 -21.14
CA ALA A 121 8.85 14.15 -21.98
C ALA A 121 9.59 12.81 -21.77
N GLN A 122 10.92 12.81 -21.73
CA GLN A 122 11.71 11.60 -21.46
C GLN A 122 11.41 11.04 -20.08
N LEU A 123 11.40 11.90 -19.05
CA LEU A 123 11.08 11.47 -17.68
C LEU A 123 9.67 10.87 -17.58
N ARG A 124 8.71 11.43 -18.31
CA ARG A 124 7.32 10.98 -18.32
C ARG A 124 7.18 9.66 -19.10
N ASP A 125 7.58 9.64 -20.36
CA ASP A 125 7.14 8.63 -21.33
C ASP A 125 8.05 7.40 -21.35
N GLU A 126 9.33 7.53 -20.96
CA GLU A 126 10.31 6.45 -21.09
C GLU A 126 10.56 5.72 -19.78
N ARG A 127 10.31 6.37 -18.64
CA ARG A 127 10.69 5.82 -17.33
C ARG A 127 9.61 4.95 -16.70
N TYR A 128 8.33 5.26 -16.84
CA TYR A 128 7.27 4.60 -16.09
C TYR A 128 6.33 3.84 -17.02
N ASP A 129 5.97 2.61 -16.65
CA ASP A 129 4.99 1.82 -17.41
C ASP A 129 3.55 2.27 -17.08
N ALA A 130 3.32 2.79 -15.87
CA ALA A 130 2.04 3.33 -15.45
C ALA A 130 2.17 4.33 -14.29
N VAL A 131 1.22 5.26 -14.24
CA VAL A 131 1.12 6.28 -13.19
C VAL A 131 -0.29 6.23 -12.61
N LEU A 132 -0.42 5.84 -11.35
CA LEU A 132 -1.69 5.77 -10.64
C LEU A 132 -1.78 6.95 -9.68
N HIS A 133 -2.60 7.93 -10.04
CA HIS A 133 -2.89 9.09 -9.21
C HIS A 133 -4.06 8.78 -8.27
N LEU A 134 -3.78 8.74 -6.97
CA LEU A 134 -4.80 8.67 -5.94
C LEU A 134 -5.24 10.10 -5.61
N VAL A 135 -6.50 10.43 -5.86
CA VAL A 135 -7.03 11.76 -5.56
C VAL A 135 -6.97 12.02 -4.05
N SER A 136 -6.51 13.21 -3.64
CA SER A 136 -6.45 13.62 -2.23
C SER A 136 -7.81 13.47 -1.54
N ALA A 137 -7.82 13.04 -0.26
CA ALA A 137 -9.04 13.09 0.55
C ALA A 137 -9.62 14.52 0.68
N ALA A 138 -8.82 15.56 0.41
CA ALA A 138 -9.32 16.93 0.37
C ALA A 138 -10.33 17.18 -0.77
N ASP A 139 -10.47 16.27 -1.73
CA ASP A 139 -11.44 16.37 -2.84
C ASP A 139 -12.47 15.24 -2.76
N GLY A 140 -13.66 15.54 -2.23
CA GLY A 140 -14.80 14.62 -2.17
C GLY A 140 -14.76 13.59 -1.03
N ALA A 141 -13.81 13.71 -0.10
CA ALA A 141 -13.66 12.83 1.06
C ALA A 141 -13.13 13.58 2.30
N GLU A 142 -13.47 14.87 2.43
CA GLU A 142 -12.86 15.82 3.36
C GLU A 142 -12.96 15.38 4.82
N GLN A 143 -14.04 14.67 5.17
CA GLN A 143 -14.24 14.06 6.49
C GLN A 143 -13.13 13.06 6.91
N TYR A 144 -12.33 12.58 5.96
CA TYR A 144 -11.21 11.66 6.17
C TYR A 144 -9.85 12.36 6.05
N TYR A 145 -9.82 13.66 5.76
CA TYR A 145 -8.58 14.43 5.64
C TYR A 145 -7.92 14.62 7.02
N THR A 146 -6.63 14.31 7.10
CA THR A 146 -5.86 14.44 8.35
C THR A 146 -4.43 14.90 8.08
N THR A 147 -3.91 15.72 8.99
CA THR A 147 -2.52 16.21 9.01
C THR A 147 -1.62 15.40 9.96
N ALA A 148 -2.19 14.46 10.72
CA ALA A 148 -1.49 13.72 11.79
C ALA A 148 -0.29 12.89 11.28
N ASN A 149 -0.26 12.56 10.00
CA ASN A 149 0.78 11.69 9.41
C ASN A 149 2.03 12.43 8.94
N ASN A 150 2.03 13.78 8.90
CA ASN A 150 3.20 14.52 8.46
C ASN A 150 3.22 15.95 9.05
N SER A 151 3.97 16.12 10.15
CA SER A 151 4.04 17.37 10.92
C SER A 151 4.77 18.53 10.22
N SER A 152 5.42 18.28 9.08
CA SER A 152 6.10 19.30 8.26
C SER A 152 5.22 19.92 7.17
N ARG A 153 3.93 19.57 7.09
CA ARG A 153 3.03 20.11 6.06
C ARG A 153 2.42 21.45 6.46
N VAL A 154 2.29 22.34 5.48
CA VAL A 154 1.76 23.71 5.64
C VAL A 154 0.24 23.71 5.79
N GLU A 155 -0.45 22.84 5.07
CA GLU A 155 -1.91 22.77 5.09
C GLU A 155 -2.46 22.26 6.44
N LYS A 156 -3.22 23.11 7.12
CA LYS A 156 -4.03 22.76 8.29
C LYS A 156 -5.29 22.01 7.85
N ASN A 157 -5.93 21.31 8.79
CA ASN A 157 -7.26 20.72 8.55
C ASN A 157 -8.36 21.78 8.71
N ASP A 158 -8.28 22.83 7.90
CA ASP A 158 -9.26 23.91 7.75
C ASP A 158 -9.52 24.17 6.26
N GLU A 159 -10.51 24.99 5.92
CA GLU A 159 -10.91 25.21 4.51
C GLU A 159 -9.75 25.78 3.67
N ALA A 160 -8.90 26.61 4.25
CA ALA A 160 -7.75 27.18 3.56
C ALA A 160 -6.71 26.09 3.25
N GLY A 161 -6.41 25.21 4.20
CA GLY A 161 -5.52 24.08 3.99
C GLY A 161 -6.07 23.02 3.04
N LEU A 162 -7.39 22.75 3.08
CA LEU A 162 -8.05 21.90 2.09
C LEU A 162 -7.95 22.47 0.68
N ALA A 163 -8.12 23.78 0.51
CA ALA A 163 -7.95 24.45 -0.77
C ALA A 163 -6.51 24.30 -1.32
N ILE A 164 -5.50 24.42 -0.46
CA ILE A 164 -4.09 24.17 -0.84
C ILE A 164 -3.88 22.71 -1.24
N ALA A 165 -4.39 21.76 -0.44
CA ALA A 165 -4.28 20.33 -0.73
C ALA A 165 -4.92 19.95 -2.07
N ARG A 166 -6.11 20.50 -2.38
CA ARG A 166 -6.79 20.34 -3.68
C ARG A 166 -5.98 20.94 -4.82
N MET A 167 -5.39 22.12 -4.61
CA MET A 167 -4.55 22.78 -5.62
C MET A 167 -3.31 21.93 -5.94
N LEU A 168 -2.61 21.45 -4.91
CA LEU A 168 -1.44 20.58 -5.05
C LEU A 168 -1.80 19.27 -5.75
N ASP A 169 -2.92 18.64 -5.39
CA ASP A 169 -3.40 17.43 -6.06
C ASP A 169 -3.60 17.66 -7.56
N LYS A 170 -4.25 18.77 -7.94
CA LYS A 170 -4.45 19.16 -9.35
C LYS A 170 -3.15 19.45 -10.09
N LYS A 171 -2.16 20.08 -9.44
CA LYS A 171 -0.83 20.30 -10.05
C LYS A 171 -0.16 18.97 -10.38
N VAL A 172 -0.20 18.01 -9.46
CA VAL A 172 0.35 16.66 -9.67
C VAL A 172 -0.40 15.94 -10.81
N ILE A 173 -1.74 15.97 -10.83
CA ILE A 173 -2.53 15.42 -11.95
C ILE A 173 -2.09 16.03 -13.28
N THR A 174 -1.90 17.36 -13.30
CA THR A 174 -1.53 18.11 -14.51
C THR A 174 -0.14 17.71 -15.00
N ALA A 175 0.83 17.56 -14.09
CA ALA A 175 2.19 17.12 -14.42
C ALA A 175 2.18 15.77 -15.16
N TRP A 176 1.32 14.85 -14.75
CA TRP A 176 1.22 13.52 -15.33
C TRP A 176 0.19 13.37 -16.47
N SER A 177 -0.59 14.42 -16.77
CA SER A 177 -1.78 14.37 -17.65
C SER A 177 -1.54 13.78 -19.04
N SER A 178 -0.35 13.97 -19.60
CA SER A 178 0.03 13.50 -20.94
C SER A 178 0.67 12.11 -20.97
N HIS A 179 0.82 11.44 -19.82
CA HIS A 179 1.36 10.08 -19.77
C HIS A 179 0.30 9.07 -20.28
N PRO A 180 0.63 8.16 -21.22
CA PRO A 180 -0.36 7.30 -21.88
C PRO A 180 -1.09 6.34 -20.91
N HIS A 181 -0.41 5.91 -19.87
CA HIS A 181 -0.94 5.03 -18.81
C HIS A 181 -1.15 5.77 -17.49
N HIS A 182 -1.57 7.04 -17.54
CA HIS A 182 -2.04 7.76 -16.36
C HIS A 182 -3.46 7.32 -16.00
N ARG A 183 -3.67 6.97 -14.72
CA ARG A 183 -4.94 6.51 -14.17
C ARG A 183 -5.28 7.30 -12.92
N VAL A 184 -6.41 8.00 -12.94
CA VAL A 184 -6.89 8.80 -11.80
C VAL A 184 -7.92 8.00 -11.02
N ILE A 185 -7.62 7.73 -9.74
CA ILE A 185 -8.45 6.97 -8.83
C ILE A 185 -9.08 7.95 -7.83
N ASN A 186 -10.35 8.28 -8.07
CA ASN A 186 -11.15 9.22 -7.28
C ASN A 186 -11.65 8.63 -5.95
N ASN A 187 -12.34 9.48 -5.16
CA ASN A 187 -12.90 9.15 -3.85
C ASN A 187 -14.43 8.87 -3.88
N HIS A 188 -15.02 8.56 -5.04
CA HIS A 188 -16.49 8.44 -5.14
C HIS A 188 -17.08 7.26 -4.36
N ASP A 189 -16.27 6.23 -4.11
CA ASP A 189 -16.65 5.04 -3.34
C ASP A 189 -15.91 5.01 -2.00
N ASP A 190 -16.18 3.97 -1.19
CA ASP A 190 -15.43 3.73 0.03
C ASP A 190 -13.91 3.52 -0.25
N PHE A 191 -13.11 3.72 0.79
CA PHE A 191 -11.65 3.66 0.66
C PHE A 191 -11.16 2.26 0.25
N ASP A 192 -11.82 1.18 0.65
CA ASP A 192 -11.43 -0.16 0.21
C ASP A 192 -11.70 -0.36 -1.28
N THR A 193 -12.78 0.20 -1.83
CA THR A 193 -13.03 0.25 -3.28
C THR A 193 -11.91 1.00 -4.00
N LYS A 194 -11.45 2.12 -3.43
CA LYS A 194 -10.30 2.88 -3.95
C LYS A 194 -9.04 2.02 -4.01
N LEU A 195 -8.73 1.29 -2.93
CA LEU A 195 -7.58 0.39 -2.85
C LEU A 195 -7.70 -0.79 -3.83
N ARG A 196 -8.90 -1.36 -3.99
CA ARG A 196 -9.17 -2.41 -4.99
C ARG A 196 -8.90 -1.92 -6.40
N ARG A 197 -9.27 -0.67 -6.73
CA ARG A 197 -8.95 -0.06 -8.04
C ARG A 197 -7.45 0.05 -8.26
N VAL A 198 -6.65 0.39 -7.23
CA VAL A 198 -5.18 0.41 -7.34
C VAL A 198 -4.65 -0.97 -7.73
N ILE A 199 -5.08 -2.02 -7.01
CA ILE A 199 -4.66 -3.40 -7.30
C ILE A 199 -5.10 -3.81 -8.71
N LYS A 200 -6.34 -3.48 -9.11
CA LYS A 200 -6.89 -3.78 -10.43
C LYS A 200 -6.06 -3.15 -11.55
N GLU A 201 -5.69 -1.88 -11.43
CA GLU A 201 -4.88 -1.17 -12.43
C GLU A 201 -3.47 -1.79 -12.52
N ILE A 202 -2.83 -2.09 -11.39
CA ILE A 202 -1.51 -2.74 -11.39
C ILE A 202 -1.60 -4.14 -12.01
N SER A 203 -2.60 -4.94 -11.65
CA SER A 203 -2.82 -6.25 -12.26
C SER A 203 -3.01 -6.15 -13.78
N GLY A 204 -3.72 -5.12 -14.26
CA GLY A 204 -3.86 -4.84 -15.70
C GLY A 204 -2.54 -4.52 -16.38
N VAL A 205 -1.67 -3.72 -15.74
CA VAL A 205 -0.31 -3.41 -16.25
C VAL A 205 0.57 -4.65 -16.31
N LEU A 206 0.39 -5.58 -15.37
CA LEU A 206 1.10 -6.86 -15.31
C LEU A 206 0.47 -7.95 -16.19
N GLY A 207 -0.66 -7.68 -16.86
CA GLY A 207 -1.38 -8.69 -17.64
C GLY A 207 -1.99 -9.81 -16.78
N LEU A 208 -2.13 -9.60 -15.47
CA LEU A 208 -2.73 -10.56 -14.55
C LEU A 208 -4.25 -10.53 -14.65
N PRO A 209 -4.93 -11.69 -14.47
CA PRO A 209 -6.38 -11.75 -14.42
C PRO A 209 -6.90 -10.82 -13.32
N GLN A 210 -7.98 -10.09 -13.63
CA GLN A 210 -8.51 -9.07 -12.74
C GLN A 210 -9.11 -9.69 -11.46
N PRO A 211 -8.81 -9.16 -10.27
CA PRO A 211 -9.49 -9.58 -9.05
C PRO A 211 -10.94 -9.09 -9.06
N ILE A 212 -11.90 -10.01 -8.91
CA ILE A 212 -13.34 -9.75 -8.76
C ILE A 212 -13.71 -9.48 -7.27
N GLU A 213 -14.95 -9.08 -7.03
CA GLU A 213 -15.33 -8.02 -6.10
C GLU A 213 -15.67 -8.47 -4.66
N GLU A 214 -15.77 -9.76 -4.35
CA GLU A 214 -16.17 -10.26 -3.03
C GLU A 214 -15.07 -11.06 -2.30
N GLU A 215 -14.97 -10.85 -0.98
CA GLU A 215 -14.18 -11.66 -0.06
C GLU A 215 -15.10 -12.65 0.66
N ARG A 216 -14.78 -13.95 0.61
CA ARG A 216 -15.52 -15.00 1.32
C ARG A 216 -14.61 -15.75 2.27
N LYS A 217 -15.15 -16.13 3.43
CA LYS A 217 -14.39 -16.81 4.51
C LYS A 217 -15.09 -18.08 4.95
N TYR A 218 -14.31 -19.14 5.10
CA TYR A 218 -14.80 -20.46 5.45
C TYR A 218 -13.95 -21.06 6.55
N ILE A 219 -14.58 -21.71 7.52
CA ILE A 219 -13.88 -22.68 8.38
C ILE A 219 -13.71 -23.95 7.57
N VAL A 220 -12.50 -24.48 7.54
CA VAL A 220 -12.16 -25.64 6.72
C VAL A 220 -11.34 -26.68 7.48
N GLU A 221 -11.28 -27.88 6.93
CA GLU A 221 -10.38 -28.95 7.32
C GLU A 221 -9.55 -29.37 6.10
N LEU A 222 -8.25 -29.63 6.31
CA LEU A 222 -7.40 -30.21 5.28
C LEU A 222 -7.61 -31.73 5.22
N THR A 223 -7.99 -32.24 4.06
CA THR A 223 -8.23 -33.67 3.80
C THR A 223 -7.16 -34.32 2.94
N GLY A 224 -6.21 -33.54 2.40
CA GLY A 224 -5.13 -34.02 1.55
C GLY A 224 -3.91 -33.11 1.55
N GLU A 225 -2.96 -33.41 0.68
CA GLU A 225 -1.74 -32.61 0.52
C GLU A 225 -2.03 -31.28 -0.18
N MET A 226 -1.35 -30.23 0.28
CA MET A 226 -1.41 -28.91 -0.32
C MET A 226 -0.57 -28.86 -1.60
N PRO A 227 -0.99 -28.10 -2.63
CA PRO A 227 -0.13 -27.80 -3.77
C PRO A 227 1.01 -26.87 -3.32
N GLU A 228 1.93 -26.56 -4.24
CA GLU A 228 2.92 -25.50 -3.98
C GLU A 228 2.20 -24.20 -3.59
N SER A 229 2.54 -23.71 -2.40
CA SER A 229 1.99 -22.50 -1.82
C SER A 229 3.10 -21.53 -1.44
N ILE A 230 2.74 -20.25 -1.39
CA ILE A 230 3.59 -19.22 -0.81
C ILE A 230 3.22 -19.11 0.66
N ASP A 231 4.12 -19.58 1.50
CA ASP A 231 3.92 -19.61 2.93
C ASP A 231 4.47 -18.36 3.61
N SER A 232 3.74 -17.90 4.61
CA SER A 232 4.16 -16.81 5.48
C SER A 232 3.70 -17.02 6.91
N GLU A 233 4.55 -16.61 7.85
CA GLU A 233 4.22 -16.53 9.27
C GLU A 233 3.67 -15.14 9.57
N ILE A 234 2.55 -15.07 10.29
CA ILE A 234 1.89 -13.83 10.68
C ILE A 234 1.73 -13.81 12.19
N VAL A 235 2.35 -12.80 12.81
CA VAL A 235 2.17 -12.45 14.22
C VAL A 235 1.50 -11.09 14.29
N GLN A 236 0.39 -11.00 15.02
CA GLN A 236 -0.34 -9.73 15.18
C GLN A 236 -0.75 -9.51 16.63
N THR A 237 -0.53 -8.29 17.10
CA THR A 237 -0.75 -7.87 18.48
C THR A 237 -1.54 -6.58 18.48
N TYR A 238 -2.58 -6.51 19.31
CA TYR A 238 -3.35 -5.30 19.52
C TYR A 238 -2.68 -4.43 20.58
N LEU A 239 -2.68 -3.12 20.39
CA LEU A 239 -2.10 -2.17 21.33
C LEU A 239 -3.19 -1.43 22.10
N VAL A 240 -2.86 -1.00 23.32
CA VAL A 240 -3.69 -0.10 24.11
C VAL A 240 -3.87 1.21 23.34
N THR A 241 -5.12 1.67 23.22
CA THR A 241 -5.46 2.92 22.53
C THR A 241 -6.72 3.53 23.11
N GLU A 242 -7.07 4.73 22.67
CA GLU A 242 -8.25 5.45 23.13
C GLU A 242 -9.55 4.73 22.74
N PRO A 243 -10.64 4.86 23.53
CA PRO A 243 -11.93 4.29 23.19
C PRO A 243 -12.40 4.68 21.78
N GLY A 244 -12.94 3.73 21.04
CA GLY A 244 -13.38 3.94 19.66
C GLY A 244 -12.25 3.89 18.61
N SER A 245 -11.03 3.57 19.03
CA SER A 245 -9.91 3.26 18.14
C SER A 245 -9.44 1.82 18.33
N GLU A 246 -8.83 1.26 17.28
CA GLU A 246 -8.14 -0.02 17.28
C GLU A 246 -6.75 0.22 16.70
N VAL A 247 -5.71 -0.18 17.43
CA VAL A 247 -4.35 -0.16 16.93
C VAL A 247 -3.81 -1.58 16.92
N ARG A 248 -3.31 -2.02 15.76
CA ARG A 248 -2.81 -3.38 15.57
C ARG A 248 -1.43 -3.35 14.92
N MET A 249 -0.50 -4.03 15.57
CA MET A 249 0.80 -4.38 15.02
C MET A 249 0.70 -5.71 14.30
N ARG A 250 1.25 -5.81 13.09
CA ARG A 250 1.35 -7.08 12.36
C ARG A 250 2.76 -7.23 11.80
N LYS A 251 3.45 -8.29 12.21
CA LYS A 251 4.69 -8.75 11.58
C LYS A 251 4.36 -9.92 10.66
N ARG A 252 4.81 -9.83 9.42
CA ARG A 252 4.67 -10.91 8.43
C ARG A 252 6.03 -11.28 7.87
N SER A 253 6.34 -12.57 7.91
CA SER A 253 7.62 -13.13 7.44
C SER A 253 7.34 -14.16 6.34
N TRP A 254 8.02 -14.06 5.21
CA TRP A 254 7.92 -15.02 4.10
C TRP A 254 9.17 -15.91 4.05
N GLN A 255 9.04 -17.09 3.45
CA GLN A 255 10.18 -17.91 3.07
C GLN A 255 11.13 -17.09 2.16
N GLY A 256 12.44 -17.11 2.45
CA GLY A 256 13.43 -16.24 1.79
C GLY A 256 13.77 -14.94 2.53
N GLY A 257 13.30 -14.78 3.77
CA GLY A 257 13.80 -13.76 4.71
C GLY A 257 13.17 -12.37 4.59
N LYS A 258 12.18 -12.18 3.70
CA LYS A 258 11.40 -10.94 3.65
C LYS A 258 10.56 -10.82 4.91
N VAL A 259 10.72 -9.71 5.63
CA VAL A 259 9.91 -9.36 6.80
C VAL A 259 9.28 -7.99 6.57
N VAL A 260 7.98 -7.88 6.83
CA VAL A 260 7.24 -6.62 6.75
C VAL A 260 6.48 -6.42 8.05
N ASN A 261 6.70 -5.28 8.69
CA ASN A 261 5.94 -4.86 9.86
C ASN A 261 4.96 -3.77 9.45
N VAL A 262 3.69 -3.94 9.81
CA VAL A 262 2.59 -3.01 9.50
C VAL A 262 1.94 -2.57 10.80
N LEU A 263 1.77 -1.26 10.94
CA LEU A 263 0.88 -0.65 11.94
C LEU A 263 -0.45 -0.34 11.25
N THR A 264 -1.52 -0.95 11.73
CA THR A 264 -2.90 -0.63 11.36
C THR A 264 -3.52 0.22 12.46
N THR A 265 -4.19 1.31 12.09
CA THR A 265 -5.01 2.12 13.00
C THR A 265 -6.40 2.26 12.43
N LYS A 266 -7.40 1.76 13.15
CA LYS A 266 -8.81 2.05 12.89
C LYS A 266 -9.31 3.08 13.87
N LYS A 267 -10.01 4.10 13.38
CA LYS A 267 -10.61 5.14 14.23
C LYS A 267 -12.06 5.35 13.79
N LYS A 268 -12.98 5.22 14.73
CA LYS A 268 -14.40 5.52 14.51
C LYS A 268 -14.58 7.04 14.42
N ILE A 269 -15.17 7.53 13.33
CA ILE A 269 -15.49 8.96 13.16
C ILE A 269 -16.95 9.22 13.51
N SER A 270 -17.85 8.30 13.15
CA SER A 270 -19.27 8.42 13.39
C SER A 270 -19.89 7.06 13.72
N ALA A 271 -21.21 7.02 13.97
CA ALA A 271 -21.91 5.77 14.22
C ALA A 271 -21.77 4.76 13.06
N THR A 272 -21.62 5.24 11.83
CA THR A 272 -21.61 4.45 10.59
C THR A 272 -20.28 4.50 9.84
N SER A 273 -19.30 5.31 10.26
CA SER A 273 -18.03 5.46 9.55
C SER A 273 -16.80 5.27 10.44
N GLN A 274 -15.81 4.60 9.87
CA GLN A 274 -14.50 4.36 10.44
C GLN A 274 -13.43 4.64 9.39
N ILE A 275 -12.30 5.20 9.81
CA ILE A 275 -11.07 5.23 9.01
C ILE A 275 -10.22 4.04 9.39
N GLU A 276 -9.66 3.35 8.40
CA GLU A 276 -8.56 2.43 8.59
C GLU A 276 -7.33 2.96 7.83
N THR A 277 -6.21 3.13 8.54
CA THR A 277 -4.92 3.46 7.94
C THR A 277 -3.92 2.34 8.20
N GLU A 278 -3.09 2.05 7.21
CA GLU A 278 -1.97 1.12 7.35
C GLU A 278 -0.68 1.79 6.89
N ARG A 279 0.41 1.54 7.61
CA ARG A 279 1.77 1.95 7.23
C ARG A 279 2.80 0.91 7.60
N GLN A 280 3.86 0.82 6.81
CA GLN A 280 5.05 0.06 7.19
C GLN A 280 5.85 0.77 8.26
N ILE A 281 6.49 0.01 9.14
CA ILE A 281 7.36 0.52 10.20
C ILE A 281 8.65 -0.31 10.28
N GLY A 282 9.74 0.31 10.75
CA GLY A 282 11.00 -0.40 11.00
C GLY A 282 10.92 -1.35 12.19
N ASN A 283 11.86 -2.30 12.27
CA ASN A 283 11.93 -3.29 13.36
C ASN A 283 12.04 -2.64 14.75
N ASN A 284 12.89 -1.63 14.91
CA ASN A 284 13.08 -0.97 16.21
C ASN A 284 11.79 -0.31 16.71
N LEU A 285 11.05 0.36 15.82
CA LEU A 285 9.76 0.96 16.16
C LEU A 285 8.72 -0.12 16.45
N TYR A 286 8.75 -1.23 15.71
CA TYR A 286 7.89 -2.39 15.97
C TYR A 286 8.10 -2.93 17.38
N GLU A 287 9.34 -3.20 17.78
CA GLU A 287 9.69 -3.72 19.11
C GLU A 287 9.33 -2.73 20.22
N SER A 288 9.57 -1.44 20.02
CA SER A 288 9.18 -0.41 20.99
C SER A 288 7.66 -0.34 21.18
N LEU A 289 6.89 -0.39 20.09
CA LEU A 289 5.42 -0.31 20.17
C LEU A 289 4.79 -1.57 20.79
N LEU A 290 5.43 -2.74 20.69
CA LEU A 290 4.95 -3.95 21.37
C LEU A 290 4.93 -3.83 22.90
N GLN A 291 5.67 -2.89 23.48
CA GLN A 291 5.59 -2.60 24.92
C GLN A 291 4.20 -2.06 25.34
N GLN A 292 3.41 -1.59 24.38
CA GLN A 292 2.04 -1.09 24.57
C GLN A 292 0.98 -2.15 24.22
N ALA A 293 1.35 -3.44 24.20
CA ALA A 293 0.42 -4.53 23.93
C ALA A 293 -0.78 -4.46 24.88
N ASP A 294 -1.99 -4.60 24.32
CA ASP A 294 -3.23 -4.64 25.08
C ASP A 294 -3.28 -5.93 25.92
N PRO A 295 -3.26 -5.85 27.26
CA PRO A 295 -3.26 -7.04 28.11
C PRO A 295 -4.54 -7.87 28.02
N TYR A 296 -5.64 -7.29 27.49
CA TYR A 296 -6.91 -7.99 27.31
C TYR A 296 -7.03 -8.68 25.95
N ARG A 297 -6.03 -8.54 25.08
CA ARG A 297 -6.03 -9.13 23.73
C ARG A 297 -4.77 -9.94 23.51
N GLN A 298 -4.94 -11.25 23.42
CA GLN A 298 -3.85 -12.17 23.15
C GLN A 298 -3.25 -11.91 21.76
N THR A 299 -1.94 -12.12 21.65
CA THR A 299 -1.24 -12.07 20.36
C THR A 299 -1.69 -13.24 19.50
N ILE A 300 -2.13 -12.95 18.28
CA ILE A 300 -2.49 -13.98 17.32
C ILE A 300 -1.24 -14.38 16.55
N HIS A 301 -0.98 -15.68 16.53
CA HIS A 301 0.03 -16.30 15.70
C HIS A 301 -0.65 -17.26 14.73
N LYS A 302 -0.36 -17.13 13.43
CA LYS A 302 -0.90 -18.01 12.38
C LYS A 302 0.08 -18.21 11.23
N MET A 303 -0.03 -19.36 10.58
CA MET A 303 0.65 -19.68 9.34
C MET A 303 -0.32 -19.50 8.18
N ARG A 304 0.05 -18.69 7.19
CA ARG A 304 -0.77 -18.44 5.98
C ARG A 304 -0.11 -19.07 4.77
N SER A 305 -0.84 -19.96 4.10
CA SER A 305 -0.47 -20.56 2.81
C SER A 305 -1.33 -19.94 1.70
N SER A 306 -0.67 -19.30 0.73
CA SER A 306 -1.32 -18.65 -0.42
C SER A 306 -1.14 -19.49 -1.68
N PHE A 307 -2.21 -19.76 -2.41
CA PHE A 307 -2.14 -20.56 -3.64
C PHE A 307 -3.25 -20.20 -4.63
N VAL A 308 -3.07 -20.58 -5.89
CA VAL A 308 -4.08 -20.44 -6.95
C VAL A 308 -4.62 -21.83 -7.30
N TRP A 309 -5.94 -21.96 -7.38
CA TRP A 309 -6.61 -23.19 -7.77
C TRP A 309 -7.74 -22.90 -8.76
N LYS A 310 -7.69 -23.55 -9.94
CA LYS A 310 -8.64 -23.32 -11.05
C LYS A 310 -8.88 -21.83 -11.35
N GLY A 311 -7.82 -21.02 -11.30
CA GLY A 311 -7.88 -19.58 -11.56
C GLY A 311 -8.38 -18.73 -10.37
N GLN A 312 -8.76 -19.32 -9.24
CA GLN A 312 -9.16 -18.61 -8.03
C GLN A 312 -8.01 -18.57 -7.01
N TYR A 313 -7.81 -17.41 -6.39
CA TYR A 313 -6.78 -17.20 -5.39
C TYR A 313 -7.33 -17.47 -3.98
N PHE A 314 -6.56 -18.19 -3.18
CA PHE A 314 -6.91 -18.62 -1.84
C PHE A 314 -5.81 -18.30 -0.83
N GLU A 315 -6.22 -17.90 0.37
CA GLU A 315 -5.37 -17.76 1.55
C GLU A 315 -5.89 -18.69 2.64
N LEU A 316 -5.11 -19.72 2.99
CA LEU A 316 -5.42 -20.64 4.08
C LEU A 316 -4.64 -20.25 5.33
N ASP A 317 -5.35 -19.81 6.36
CA ASP A 317 -4.79 -19.49 7.68
C ASP A 317 -4.94 -20.69 8.63
N ARG A 318 -3.82 -21.23 9.11
CA ARG A 318 -3.78 -22.12 10.27
C ARG A 318 -3.42 -21.30 11.51
N PHE A 319 -4.36 -21.16 12.44
CA PHE A 319 -4.11 -20.47 13.71
C PHE A 319 -3.32 -21.36 14.67
N VAL A 320 -2.31 -20.76 15.30
CA VAL A 320 -1.39 -21.37 16.26
C VAL A 320 -1.65 -20.84 17.67
N ALA A 321 -1.98 -19.55 17.82
CA ALA A 321 -2.38 -18.93 19.07
C ALA A 321 -3.32 -17.74 18.79
N PRO A 322 -4.23 -17.36 19.71
CA PRO A 322 -4.55 -18.03 20.98
C PRO A 322 -5.45 -19.27 20.80
N VAL A 323 -6.05 -19.43 19.61
CA VAL A 323 -6.90 -20.56 19.28
C VAL A 323 -6.10 -21.63 18.54
N ASN A 324 -6.21 -22.86 19.03
CA ASN A 324 -5.69 -24.04 18.36
C ASN A 324 -6.75 -24.66 17.45
N ASN A 325 -6.32 -25.36 16.39
CA ASN A 325 -7.18 -26.12 15.47
C ASN A 325 -8.21 -25.30 14.67
N LEU A 326 -8.04 -23.98 14.56
CA LEU A 326 -8.84 -23.16 13.68
C LEU A 326 -8.11 -22.99 12.34
N MET A 327 -8.76 -23.42 11.25
CA MET A 327 -8.33 -23.11 9.89
C MET A 327 -9.38 -22.26 9.20
N ILE A 328 -8.96 -21.12 8.67
CA ILE A 328 -9.82 -20.24 7.89
C ILE A 328 -9.30 -20.17 6.47
N LEU A 329 -10.12 -20.56 5.51
CA LEU A 329 -9.88 -20.32 4.09
C LEU A 329 -10.56 -19.01 3.70
N GLU A 330 -9.77 -18.09 3.17
CA GLU A 330 -10.23 -16.83 2.60
C GLU A 330 -10.02 -16.89 1.08
N THR A 331 -11.03 -16.49 0.32
CA THR A 331 -10.89 -16.28 -1.13
C THR A 331 -11.32 -14.87 -1.47
N LYS A 332 -10.59 -14.27 -2.40
CA LYS A 332 -10.81 -12.93 -2.94
C LYS A 332 -10.93 -13.10 -4.43
N GLY A 333 -11.86 -12.40 -5.08
CA GLY A 333 -11.93 -12.48 -6.54
C GLY A 333 -13.05 -13.33 -7.10
N VAL A 334 -14.08 -13.68 -6.33
CA VAL A 334 -15.21 -14.47 -6.84
C VAL A 334 -16.34 -13.51 -7.21
N ALA A 335 -16.85 -13.58 -8.44
CA ALA A 335 -18.04 -12.81 -8.78
C ALA A 335 -19.21 -13.19 -7.86
N ALA A 336 -20.11 -12.26 -7.55
CA ALA A 336 -21.26 -12.53 -6.67
C ALA A 336 -22.03 -13.80 -7.08
N GLN A 337 -22.12 -14.04 -8.40
CA GLN A 337 -22.80 -15.19 -9.01
C GLN A 337 -21.90 -16.41 -9.29
N GLU A 338 -20.59 -16.31 -9.05
CA GLU A 338 -19.65 -17.40 -9.28
C GLU A 338 -19.54 -18.30 -8.04
N CYS A 339 -19.52 -19.61 -8.28
CA CYS A 339 -19.30 -20.59 -7.22
C CYS A 339 -17.81 -20.62 -6.84
N VAL A 340 -17.53 -20.73 -5.54
CA VAL A 340 -16.17 -20.99 -5.07
C VAL A 340 -15.78 -22.41 -5.48
N ASN A 341 -14.74 -22.53 -6.30
CA ASN A 341 -14.20 -23.80 -6.74
C ASN A 341 -13.26 -24.35 -5.66
N PHE A 342 -13.85 -24.93 -4.62
CA PHE A 342 -13.07 -25.49 -3.52
C PHE A 342 -12.11 -26.58 -4.03
N PRO A 343 -10.82 -26.51 -3.64
CA PRO A 343 -9.90 -27.57 -3.94
C PRO A 343 -10.29 -28.90 -3.27
N PRO A 344 -9.98 -30.06 -3.87
CA PRO A 344 -10.41 -31.36 -3.36
C PRO A 344 -9.78 -31.74 -2.01
N PHE A 345 -8.65 -31.11 -1.67
CA PHE A 345 -7.97 -31.26 -0.38
C PHE A 345 -8.53 -30.37 0.74
N ILE A 346 -9.58 -29.58 0.45
CA ILE A 346 -10.28 -28.74 1.41
C ILE A 346 -11.69 -29.26 1.63
N LYS A 347 -12.01 -29.57 2.89
CA LYS A 347 -13.37 -29.82 3.34
C LYS A 347 -13.91 -28.57 4.02
N VAL A 348 -14.95 -27.96 3.45
CA VAL A 348 -15.62 -26.81 4.05
C VAL A 348 -16.50 -27.27 5.21
N VAL A 349 -16.28 -26.68 6.38
CA VAL A 349 -17.05 -26.97 7.60
C VAL A 349 -18.17 -25.95 7.77
N LYS A 350 -17.88 -24.66 7.59
CA LYS A 350 -18.84 -23.57 7.80
C LYS A 350 -18.48 -22.33 6.97
N ASP A 351 -19.47 -21.70 6.34
CA ASP A 351 -19.33 -20.33 5.81
C ASP A 351 -19.44 -19.33 6.97
N ILE A 352 -18.41 -18.49 7.11
CA ILE A 352 -18.29 -17.47 8.16
C ILE A 352 -18.12 -16.08 7.54
N THR A 353 -18.51 -15.90 6.28
CA THR A 353 -18.48 -14.61 5.60
C THR A 353 -19.37 -13.62 6.35
N GLY A 354 -18.81 -12.47 6.74
CA GLY A 354 -19.50 -11.46 7.55
C GLY A 354 -19.67 -11.81 9.04
N ASP A 355 -19.27 -13.00 9.49
CA ASP A 355 -19.41 -13.42 10.89
C ASP A 355 -18.29 -12.81 11.75
N THR A 356 -18.63 -11.75 12.50
CA THR A 356 -17.67 -10.95 13.25
C THR A 356 -16.96 -11.74 14.35
N GLN A 357 -17.51 -12.84 14.84
CA GLN A 357 -16.87 -13.65 15.90
C GLN A 357 -15.52 -14.25 15.46
N TYR A 358 -15.31 -14.39 14.15
CA TYR A 358 -14.07 -14.91 13.55
C TYR A 358 -13.17 -13.81 13.00
N TYR A 359 -13.49 -12.54 13.26
CA TYR A 359 -12.58 -11.45 12.94
C TYR A 359 -11.38 -11.54 13.88
N ASN A 360 -10.17 -11.28 13.39
CA ASN A 360 -8.94 -11.35 14.18
C ASN A 360 -9.06 -10.54 15.49
N TYR A 361 -9.74 -9.39 15.46
CA TYR A 361 -9.98 -8.59 16.66
C TYR A 361 -10.71 -9.40 17.75
N ASN A 362 -11.77 -10.11 17.39
CA ASN A 362 -12.54 -10.92 18.33
C ASN A 362 -11.86 -12.25 18.67
N ILE A 363 -11.08 -12.82 17.75
CA ILE A 363 -10.25 -13.99 18.03
C ILE A 363 -9.23 -13.69 19.13
N ALA A 364 -8.65 -12.49 19.14
CA ALA A 364 -7.66 -12.08 20.14
C ALA A 364 -8.25 -11.96 21.57
N LEU A 365 -9.57 -11.96 21.75
CA LEU A 365 -10.20 -11.96 23.08
C LEU A 365 -10.31 -13.36 23.71
N LYS A 366 -10.10 -14.41 22.91
CA LYS A 366 -10.06 -15.79 23.39
C LYS A 366 -8.69 -16.05 23.99
#